data_AF-A0A965ZTN3-F1
#
_entry.id   AF-A0A965ZTN3-F1
#
_cell.length_a   1.000
_cell.length_b   1.000
_cell.length_c   1.000
_cell.angle_alpha   90.00
_cell.angle_beta   90.00
_cell.angle_gamma   90.00
#
_symmetry.space_group_name_H-M   'P 1'
#
loop_
_entity.id
_entity.type
_entity.pdbx_description
1 polymer ?
#
loop_
_entity_poly.entity_id
_entity_poly.type
_entity_poly.pdbx_seq_one_letter_code
_entity_poly.pdbx_strand_id
1 'polypeptide(L)'
;MQLWRFLKPSALGFTLKNTIQNTVDKIKGAPPRTVQVAQYVAEHARQGDPRDVLHTIDRFATEVRWLMNIGPEKGPLIEEMAGRLPEDA
;
A
#
# COMPACT_ATOMS: atom_id res chain seq x y z
N MET A 1 18.86 -14.45 -16.98
CA MET A 1 17.68 -13.72 -16.44
C MET A 1 16.51 -13.89 -17.40
N GLN A 2 15.45 -14.60 -17.00
CA GLN A 2 14.32 -14.92 -17.90
C GLN A 2 13.27 -13.80 -17.89
N LEU A 3 13.33 -12.89 -18.87
CA LEU A 3 12.38 -11.77 -19.07
C LEU A 3 10.90 -12.23 -19.17
N TRP A 4 10.66 -13.45 -19.64
CA TRP A 4 9.33 -14.02 -19.90
C TRP A 4 8.47 -14.25 -18.65
N ARG A 5 9.07 -14.27 -17.46
CA ARG A 5 8.32 -14.44 -16.19
C ARG A 5 7.50 -13.22 -15.79
N PHE A 6 7.77 -12.05 -16.37
CA PHE A 6 7.03 -10.81 -16.11
C PHE A 6 5.81 -10.63 -17.03
N LEU A 7 5.68 -11.47 -18.06
CA LEU A 7 4.50 -11.54 -18.94
C LEU A 7 3.51 -12.61 -18.45
N LYS A 8 3.41 -12.84 -17.13
CA LYS A 8 2.42 -13.77 -16.58
C LYS A 8 1.02 -13.14 -16.67
N PRO A 9 0.02 -13.83 -17.24
CA PRO A 9 -1.32 -13.29 -17.45
C PRO A 9 -2.05 -12.89 -16.15
N SER A 10 -1.65 -13.43 -14.99
CA SER A 10 -2.21 -13.07 -13.68
C SER A 10 -1.82 -11.67 -13.18
N ALA A 11 -0.81 -11.02 -13.77
CA ALA A 11 -0.38 -9.67 -13.40
C ALA A 11 -0.95 -8.57 -14.31
N LEU A 12 -1.61 -8.92 -15.43
CA LEU A 12 -2.12 -7.97 -16.42
C LEU A 12 -3.20 -7.05 -15.85
N GLY A 13 -4.12 -7.57 -15.03
CA GLY A 13 -5.16 -6.74 -14.40
C GLY A 13 -4.57 -5.69 -13.46
N PHE A 14 -3.53 -6.06 -12.72
CA PHE A 14 -2.81 -5.18 -11.80
C PHE A 14 -2.04 -4.08 -12.54
N THR A 15 -1.29 -4.43 -13.59
CA THR A 15 -0.52 -3.46 -14.38
C THR A 15 -1.43 -2.50 -15.14
N LEU A 16 -2.55 -2.99 -15.68
CA LEU A 16 -3.54 -2.16 -16.36
C LEU A 16 -4.22 -1.17 -15.41
N LYS A 17 -4.73 -1.65 -14.24
CA LYS A 17 -5.37 -0.79 -13.23
C LYS A 17 -4.44 0.33 -12.77
N ASN A 18 -3.17 0.01 -12.48
CA ASN A 18 -2.20 0.99 -12.03
C ASN A 18 -1.80 2.00 -13.13
N THR A 19 -1.72 1.56 -14.38
CA THR A 19 -1.37 2.44 -15.51
C THR A 19 -2.50 3.43 -15.81
N ILE A 20 -3.75 2.97 -15.78
CA ILE A 20 -4.93 3.83 -15.95
C ILE A 20 -4.98 4.86 -14.83
N GLN A 21 -4.85 4.43 -13.57
CA GLN A 21 -4.92 5.34 -12.43
C GLN A 21 -3.79 6.39 -12.46
N ASN A 22 -2.57 6.01 -12.82
CA ASN A 22 -1.47 6.96 -12.96
C ASN A 22 -1.71 7.98 -14.08
N THR A 23 -2.37 7.57 -15.16
CA THR A 23 -2.72 8.49 -16.26
C THR A 23 -3.82 9.47 -15.84
N VAL A 24 -4.87 8.98 -15.17
CA VAL A 24 -5.97 9.81 -14.66
C VAL A 24 -5.45 10.87 -13.69
N ASP A 25 -4.57 10.49 -12.78
CA ASP A 25 -3.98 11.40 -11.81
C ASP A 25 -3.14 12.51 -12.45
N LYS A 26 -2.38 12.17 -13.49
CA LYS A 26 -1.62 13.17 -14.26
C LYS A 26 -2.53 14.17 -14.95
N ILE A 27 -3.65 13.70 -15.52
CA ILE A 27 -4.63 14.57 -16.18
C ILE A 27 -5.33 15.48 -15.15
N LYS A 28 -5.66 14.95 -13.97
CA LYS A 28 -6.35 15.70 -12.90
C LYS A 28 -5.43 16.60 -12.07
N GLY A 29 -4.11 16.56 -12.29
CA GLY A 29 -3.15 17.27 -11.43
C GLY A 29 -3.20 16.79 -9.98
N ALA A 30 -3.53 15.51 -9.75
CA ALA A 30 -3.71 14.97 -8.41
C ALA A 30 -2.38 15.00 -7.62
N PRO A 31 -2.43 15.20 -6.29
CA PRO A 31 -1.23 15.23 -5.47
C PRO A 31 -0.53 13.85 -5.45
N PRO A 32 0.74 13.76 -5.03
CA PRO A 32 1.46 12.51 -4.95
C PRO A 32 0.72 11.46 -4.12
N ARG A 33 0.90 10.17 -4.45
CA ARG A 33 0.26 9.03 -3.74
C ARG A 33 0.45 9.07 -2.23
N THR A 34 1.62 9.48 -1.78
CA THR A 34 1.96 9.61 -0.35
C THR A 34 1.14 10.69 0.35
N VAL A 35 0.83 11.79 -0.35
CA VAL A 35 -0.04 12.85 0.17
C VAL A 35 -1.50 12.38 0.20
N GLN A 36 -1.94 11.68 -0.85
CA GLN A 36 -3.31 11.14 -0.91
C GLN A 36 -3.60 10.18 0.25
N VAL A 37 -2.69 9.24 0.53
CA VAL A 37 -2.86 8.31 1.66
C VAL A 37 -2.79 9.03 3.01
N ALA A 38 -1.93 10.05 3.16
CA ALA A 38 -1.85 10.83 4.39
C ALA A 38 -3.15 11.60 4.67
N GLN A 39 -3.75 12.21 3.63
CA GLN A 39 -5.05 12.86 3.72
C GLN A 39 -6.15 11.86 4.07
N TYR A 40 -6.17 10.71 3.40
CA TYR A 40 -7.14 9.67 3.69
C TYR A 40 -7.05 9.16 5.14
N VAL A 41 -5.84 8.98 5.67
CA VAL A 41 -5.62 8.63 7.08
C VAL A 41 -6.12 9.75 8.00
N ALA A 42 -5.79 11.01 7.72
CA ALA A 42 -6.22 12.14 8.54
C ALA A 42 -7.75 12.28 8.62
N GLU A 43 -8.45 11.91 7.54
CA GLU A 43 -9.91 11.98 7.47
C GLU A 43 -10.61 10.78 8.11
N HIS A 44 -9.99 9.59 8.11
CA HIS A 44 -10.69 8.34 8.42
C HIS A 44 -10.14 7.57 9.62
N ALA A 45 -8.90 7.80 10.03
CA ALA A 45 -8.29 7.09 11.14
C ALA A 45 -8.55 7.81 12.48
N ARG A 46 -8.64 7.04 13.56
CA ARG A 46 -8.76 7.55 14.92
C ARG A 46 -7.44 8.15 15.39
N GLN A 47 -7.47 9.41 15.82
CA GLN A 47 -6.31 10.10 16.35
C GLN A 47 -5.76 9.38 17.59
N GLY A 48 -4.46 9.13 17.61
CA GLY A 48 -3.79 8.46 18.73
C GLY A 48 -3.86 6.93 18.71
N ASP A 49 -4.42 6.31 17.67
CA ASP A 49 -4.46 4.86 17.50
C ASP A 49 -3.61 4.42 16.29
N PRO A 50 -2.35 3.98 16.50
CA PRO A 50 -1.49 3.49 15.43
C PRO A 50 -2.04 2.27 14.69
N ARG A 51 -2.80 1.40 15.35
CA ARG A 51 -3.38 0.21 14.70
C ARG A 51 -4.48 0.60 13.73
N ASP A 52 -5.31 1.56 14.12
CA ASP A 52 -6.35 2.12 13.25
C ASP A 52 -5.76 2.85 12.03
N VAL A 53 -4.65 3.56 12.23
CA VAL A 53 -3.88 4.18 11.14
C VAL A 53 -3.39 3.13 10.14
N LEU A 54 -2.76 2.04 10.60
CA LEU A 54 -2.28 0.97 9.72
C LEU A 54 -3.44 0.31 8.96
N HIS A 55 -4.54 0.00 9.64
CA HIS A 55 -5.75 -0.53 9.01
C HIS A 55 -6.33 0.42 7.94
N THR A 56 -6.31 1.72 8.21
CA THR A 56 -6.80 2.73 7.26
C THR A 56 -5.91 2.82 6.02
N ILE A 57 -4.59 2.68 6.17
CA ILE A 57 -3.64 2.60 5.04
C ILE A 57 -3.90 1.35 4.21
N ASP A 58 -4.12 0.20 4.86
CA ASP A 58 -4.42 -1.07 4.17
C ASP A 58 -5.74 -1.01 3.40
N ARG A 59 -6.76 -0.35 3.98
CA ARG A 59 -8.03 -0.07 3.30
C ARG A 59 -7.81 0.81 2.07
N PHE A 60 -7.07 1.91 2.20
CA PHE A 60 -6.73 2.77 1.07
C PHE A 60 -5.99 1.99 -0.04
N ALA A 61 -5.02 1.16 0.34
CA ALA A 61 -4.23 0.34 -0.58
C ALA A 61 -5.10 -0.64 -1.40
N THR A 62 -6.20 -1.10 -0.82
CA THR A 62 -7.10 -2.10 -1.40
C THR A 62 -8.20 -1.46 -2.24
N GLU A 63 -8.87 -0.45 -1.67
CA GLU A 63 -10.10 0.12 -2.21
C GLU A 63 -9.85 1.32 -3.14
N VAL A 64 -8.91 2.18 -2.78
CA VAL A 64 -8.67 3.44 -3.49
C VAL A 64 -7.57 3.24 -4.51
N ARG A 65 -6.38 2.86 -4.04
CA ARG A 65 -5.22 2.71 -4.90
C ARG A 65 -4.13 1.87 -4.26
N TRP A 66 -3.56 0.99 -5.06
CA TRP A 66 -2.44 0.18 -4.64
C TRP A 66 -1.21 0.98 -4.17
N LEU A 67 -0.59 0.49 -3.09
CA LEU A 67 0.63 1.00 -2.47
C LEU A 67 1.67 -0.12 -2.32
N MET A 68 2.94 0.26 -2.15
CA MET A 68 4.05 -0.65 -1.85
C MET A 68 4.19 -0.95 -0.34
N ASN A 69 3.09 -0.88 0.42
CA ASN A 69 3.12 -1.18 1.85
C ASN A 69 3.20 -2.69 2.11
N ILE A 70 3.51 -3.06 3.35
CA ILE A 70 3.64 -4.46 3.80
C ILE A 70 2.31 -5.20 3.63
N GLY A 71 1.22 -4.57 4.09
CA GLY A 71 -0.14 -5.10 4.05
C GLY A 71 -0.48 -6.02 5.24
N PRO A 72 -1.77 -6.38 5.38
CA PRO A 72 -2.30 -7.04 6.57
C PRO A 72 -1.85 -8.50 6.70
N GLU A 73 -1.47 -9.16 5.60
CA GLU A 73 -1.00 -10.55 5.62
C GLU A 73 0.46 -10.66 6.10
N LYS A 74 1.29 -9.69 5.73
CA LYS A 74 2.73 -9.71 6.06
C LYS A 74 3.04 -8.98 7.37
N GLY A 75 2.18 -8.05 7.80
CA GLY A 75 2.32 -7.32 9.06
C GLY A 75 2.52 -8.22 10.28
N PRO A 76 1.64 -9.21 10.51
CA PRO A 76 1.77 -10.13 11.64
C PRO A 76 3.08 -10.93 11.64
N LEU A 77 3.59 -11.29 10.46
CA LEU A 77 4.87 -12.01 10.34
C LEU A 77 6.05 -11.13 10.76
N ILE A 78 5.98 -9.83 10.46
CA ILE A 78 6.99 -8.86 10.89
C ILE A 78 6.88 -8.58 12.39
N GLU A 79 5.67 -8.48 12.94
CA GLU A 79 5.46 -8.35 14.39
C GLU A 79 6.01 -9.56 15.15
N GLU A 80 5.75 -10.77 14.66
CA GLU A 80 6.30 -12.02 15.22
C GLU A 80 7.84 -12.02 15.18
N MET A 81 8.42 -11.60 14.06
CA MET A 81 9.87 -11.51 13.91
C MET A 81 10.46 -10.44 14.84
N ALA A 82 9.83 -9.26 14.94
CA ALA A 82 10.28 -8.17 15.79
C ALA A 82 10.30 -8.59 17.27
N GLY A 83 9.31 -9.34 17.73
CA GLY A 83 9.27 -9.87 19.10
C GLY A 83 10.35 -10.93 19.42
N ARG A 84 11.07 -11.43 18.42
CA ARG A 84 12.19 -12.38 18.59
C ARG A 84 13.56 -11.71 18.51
N LEU A 85 13.63 -10.46 18.07
CA LEU A 85 14.88 -9.72 18.00
C LEU A 85 15.27 -9.25 19.41
N PRO A 86 16.56 -9.27 19.76
CA PRO A 86 17.01 -8.67 21.00
C PRO A 86 16.77 -7.15 20.94
N GLU A 87 16.54 -6.51 22.10
CA GLU A 87 16.13 -5.10 22.16
C GLU A 87 17.17 -4.11 21.62
N ASP A 88 18.40 -4.58 21.38
CA ASP A 88 19.55 -3.84 20.86
C ASP A 88 19.88 -4.14 19.39
N ALA A 89 19.03 -4.90 18.67
CA ALA A 89 19.19 -5.24 17.25
C ALA A 89 18.92 -4.08 16.28
#